data_AF-N6WEH5-F1
#
_entry.id   AF-N6WEH5-F1
#
_cell.length_a   1.000
_cell.length_b   1.000
_cell.length_c   1.000
_cell.angle_alpha   90.00
_cell.angle_beta   90.00
_cell.angle_gamma   90.00
#
_symmetry.space_group_name_H-M   'P 1'
#
loop_
_entity.id
_entity.type
_entity.pdbx_description
1 polymer ?
#
loop_
_entity_poly.entity_id
_entity_poly.type
_entity_poly.pdbx_seq_one_letter_code
_entity_poly.pdbx_strand_id
1 'polypeptide(L)'
;MSVRNALLALVSLQPAGVYRLKQMFEDQTCGAWPLNIGQVYQTMQRLERTGCVTSHQETNAGRDSEVFEITDAGRAILDEWWSTPVTREQPERDELVMKLAVAAADPSVDVASLIQMQRRATRAVLREATRMNESADDGELAWKLILESHIFELEAESKWLNHIETGAISQASRRADFAASKRRPRRDTA
;
A
#
# COMPACT_ATOMS: atom_id res chain seq x y z
N MET A 1 -1.84 5.03 -6.18
CA MET A 1 -2.90 4.83 -7.20
C MET A 1 -3.99 5.87 -7.03
N SER A 2 -4.43 6.54 -8.10
CA SER A 2 -5.54 7.48 -8.00
C SER A 2 -6.84 6.75 -8.33
N VAL A 3 -7.72 6.59 -7.34
CA VAL A 3 -9.10 6.04 -7.50
C VAL A 3 -9.83 6.70 -8.68
N ARG A 4 -9.52 7.97 -8.95
CA ARG A 4 -9.99 8.72 -10.14
C ARG A 4 -9.73 8.00 -11.45
N ASN A 5 -8.48 7.60 -11.71
CA ASN A 5 -8.11 7.03 -13.01
C ASN A 5 -8.66 5.61 -13.16
N ALA A 6 -8.73 4.85 -12.06
CA ALA A 6 -9.39 3.55 -12.05
C ALA A 6 -10.89 3.66 -12.37
N LEU A 7 -11.63 4.59 -11.75
CA LEU A 7 -13.04 4.82 -12.07
C LEU A 7 -13.23 5.30 -13.52
N LEU A 8 -12.34 6.15 -14.03
CA LEU A 8 -12.36 6.58 -15.43
C LEU A 8 -12.15 5.39 -16.39
N ALA A 9 -11.24 4.47 -16.06
CA ALA A 9 -11.02 3.25 -16.83
C ALA A 9 -12.25 2.34 -16.82
N LEU A 10 -12.94 2.20 -15.69
CA LEU A 10 -14.17 1.42 -15.58
C LEU A 10 -15.29 1.97 -16.46
N VAL A 11 -15.50 3.29 -16.45
CA VAL A 11 -16.47 3.95 -17.33
C VAL A 11 -16.10 3.81 -18.80
N SER A 12 -14.81 3.73 -19.14
CA SER A 12 -14.39 3.52 -20.53
C SER A 12 -14.78 2.15 -21.10
N LEU A 13 -14.98 1.15 -20.24
CA LEU A 13 -15.42 -0.19 -20.65
C LEU A 13 -16.90 -0.19 -21.02
N GLN A 14 -17.72 0.52 -20.24
CA GLN A 14 -19.14 0.69 -20.48
C GLN A 14 -19.69 1.90 -19.71
N PRO A 15 -20.64 2.66 -20.27
CA PRO A 15 -21.39 3.65 -19.52
C PRO A 15 -22.04 3.02 -18.29
N ALA A 16 -21.89 3.67 -17.13
CA ALA A 16 -22.36 3.10 -15.88
C ALA A 16 -22.68 4.17 -14.84
N GLY A 17 -23.69 3.89 -14.01
CA GLY A 17 -23.99 4.66 -12.81
C GLY A 17 -23.05 4.33 -11.65
N VAL A 18 -23.06 5.19 -10.62
CA VAL A 18 -22.14 5.13 -9.47
C VAL A 18 -22.17 3.79 -8.72
N TYR A 19 -23.36 3.18 -8.56
CA TYR A 19 -23.48 1.88 -7.89
C TYR A 19 -22.78 0.77 -8.69
N ARG A 20 -22.97 0.75 -10.01
CA ARG A 20 -22.34 -0.24 -10.88
C ARG A 20 -20.82 -0.04 -10.93
N LEU A 21 -20.36 1.20 -10.98
CA LEU A 21 -18.92 1.52 -10.93
C LEU A 21 -18.27 1.07 -9.63
N LYS A 22 -18.95 1.25 -8.49
CA LYS A 22 -18.49 0.70 -7.21
C LYS A 22 -18.32 -0.81 -7.29
N GLN A 23 -19.34 -1.52 -7.80
CA GLN A 23 -19.28 -2.98 -7.94
C GLN A 23 -18.13 -3.40 -8.86
N MET A 24 -18.01 -2.81 -10.04
CA MET A 24 -16.94 -3.14 -10.99
C MET A 24 -15.55 -2.88 -10.39
N PHE A 25 -15.40 -1.80 -9.60
CA PHE A 25 -14.14 -1.52 -8.92
C PHE A 25 -13.81 -2.58 -7.88
N GLU A 26 -14.78 -2.94 -7.04
CA GLU A 26 -14.59 -3.98 -6.02
C GLU A 26 -14.35 -5.35 -6.65
N ASP A 27 -15.04 -5.69 -7.75
CA ASP A 27 -14.84 -6.92 -8.50
C ASP A 27 -13.41 -6.98 -9.09
N GLN A 28 -12.96 -5.91 -9.75
CA GLN A 28 -11.62 -5.86 -10.36
C GLN A 28 -10.48 -5.81 -9.34
N THR A 29 -10.75 -5.32 -8.14
CA THR A 29 -9.78 -5.25 -7.05
C THR A 29 -9.94 -6.37 -6.03
N CYS A 30 -10.87 -7.29 -6.29
CA CYS A 30 -11.24 -8.40 -5.41
C CYS A 30 -11.52 -7.93 -3.97
N GLY A 31 -12.12 -6.74 -3.83
CA GLY A 31 -12.45 -6.13 -2.55
C GLY A 31 -11.27 -5.61 -1.74
N ALA A 32 -10.03 -5.66 -2.26
CA ALA A 32 -8.83 -5.22 -1.56
C ALA A 32 -8.90 -3.73 -1.16
N TRP A 33 -9.58 -2.92 -1.97
CA TRP A 33 -9.78 -1.50 -1.73
C TRP A 33 -11.28 -1.17 -1.74
N PRO A 34 -11.98 -1.28 -0.60
CA PRO A 34 -13.39 -0.94 -0.55
C PRO A 34 -13.58 0.57 -0.81
N LEU A 35 -14.55 0.92 -1.65
CA LEU A 35 -14.93 2.31 -1.91
C LEU A 35 -16.31 2.57 -1.34
N ASN A 36 -16.47 3.64 -0.56
CA ASN A 36 -17.82 4.07 -0.19
C ASN A 36 -18.52 4.76 -1.37
N ILE A 37 -19.84 4.67 -1.43
CA ILE A 37 -20.62 5.20 -2.55
C ILE A 37 -20.45 6.72 -2.73
N GLY A 38 -20.26 7.45 -1.63
CA GLY A 38 -20.03 8.90 -1.65
C GLY A 38 -18.71 9.27 -2.32
N GLN A 39 -17.65 8.48 -2.11
CA GLN A 39 -16.34 8.68 -2.74
C GLN A 39 -16.42 8.44 -4.25
N VAL A 40 -17.14 7.40 -4.69
CA VAL A 40 -17.35 7.15 -6.12
C VAL A 40 -18.12 8.31 -6.72
N TYR A 41 -19.22 8.75 -6.10
CA TYR A 41 -20.02 9.88 -6.57
C TYR A 41 -19.19 11.18 -6.69
N GLN A 42 -18.48 11.55 -5.64
CA GLN A 42 -17.64 12.76 -5.64
C GLN A 42 -16.52 12.70 -6.69
N THR A 43 -15.98 11.51 -6.96
CA THR A 43 -14.94 11.32 -7.97
C THR A 43 -15.51 11.45 -9.37
N MET A 44 -16.69 10.87 -9.63
CA MET A 44 -17.38 10.99 -10.92
C MET A 44 -17.78 12.43 -11.22
N GLN A 45 -18.35 13.16 -10.25
CA GLN A 45 -18.63 14.59 -10.41
C GLN A 45 -17.38 15.41 -10.74
N ARG A 46 -16.22 15.06 -10.15
CA ARG A 46 -14.97 15.77 -10.44
C ARG A 46 -14.48 15.48 -11.86
N LEU A 47 -14.60 14.24 -12.31
CA LEU A 47 -14.30 13.86 -13.69
C LEU A 47 -15.20 14.61 -14.67
N GLU A 48 -16.48 14.75 -14.35
CA GLU A 48 -17.43 15.48 -15.19
C GLU A 48 -17.09 16.98 -15.27
N ARG A 49 -16.82 17.62 -14.12
CA ARG A 49 -16.40 19.03 -14.06
C ARG A 49 -15.11 19.30 -14.84
N THR A 50 -14.24 18.29 -14.98
CA THR A 50 -13.00 18.39 -15.74
C THR A 50 -13.17 17.95 -17.21
N GLY A 51 -14.40 17.68 -17.65
CA GLY A 51 -14.72 17.28 -19.01
C GLY A 51 -14.23 15.88 -19.40
N CYS A 52 -13.81 15.06 -18.43
CA CYS A 52 -13.30 13.71 -18.67
C CYS A 52 -14.43 12.68 -18.89
N VAL A 53 -15.62 12.98 -18.36
CA VAL A 53 -16.86 12.20 -18.56
C VAL A 53 -18.01 13.17 -18.79
N THR A 54 -19.09 12.68 -19.37
CA THR A 54 -20.41 13.32 -19.39
C THR A 54 -21.40 12.44 -18.63
N SER A 55 -22.48 13.03 -18.12
CA SER A 55 -23.59 12.27 -17.56
C SER A 55 -24.89 12.49 -18.32
N HIS A 56 -25.77 11.50 -18.28
CA HIS A 56 -27.14 11.59 -18.74
C HIS A 56 -28.07 10.77 -17.83
N GLN A 57 -29.35 11.11 -17.86
CA GLN A 57 -30.37 10.35 -17.11
C GLN A 57 -30.82 9.16 -17.95
N GLU A 58 -30.80 7.97 -17.35
CA GLU A 58 -31.42 6.78 -17.90
C GLU A 58 -32.49 6.26 -16.95
N THR A 59 -33.69 6.02 -17.48
CA THR A 59 -34.77 5.37 -16.74
C THR A 59 -34.64 3.87 -16.91
N ASN A 60 -34.28 3.16 -15.83
CA ASN A 60 -34.20 1.70 -15.84
C ASN A 60 -35.17 1.11 -14.83
N ALA A 61 -36.07 0.23 -15.28
CA ALA A 61 -37.17 -0.32 -14.47
C ALA A 61 -37.99 0.72 -13.68
N GLY A 62 -38.17 1.93 -14.24
CA GLY A 62 -38.95 3.01 -13.62
C GLY A 62 -38.19 3.83 -12.56
N ARG A 63 -36.88 3.64 -12.40
CA ARG A 63 -36.00 4.49 -11.59
C ARG A 63 -35.04 5.24 -12.50
N ASP A 64 -35.02 6.56 -12.37
CA ASP A 64 -34.03 7.40 -13.03
C ASP A 64 -32.68 7.21 -12.33
N SER A 65 -31.66 6.92 -13.13
CA SER A 65 -30.28 6.81 -12.69
C SER A 65 -29.37 7.65 -13.57
N GLU A 66 -28.49 8.40 -12.92
CA GLU A 66 -27.42 9.14 -13.57
C GLU A 66 -26.35 8.14 -14.04
N VAL A 67 -26.12 8.12 -15.35
CA VAL A 67 -25.16 7.26 -16.03
C VAL A 67 -24.02 8.14 -16.54
N PHE A 68 -22.78 7.71 -16.28
CA PHE A 68 -21.59 8.41 -16.74
C PHE A 68 -21.00 7.71 -17.96
N GLU A 69 -20.51 8.49 -18.91
CA GLU A 69 -19.83 8.03 -20.13
C GLU A 69 -18.53 8.82 -20.35
N ILE A 70 -17.48 8.13 -20.83
CA ILE A 70 -16.16 8.75 -21.04
C ILE A 70 -16.14 9.63 -22.30
N THR A 71 -15.46 10.78 -22.21
CA THR A 71 -15.21 11.67 -23.36
C THR A 71 -13.86 11.40 -24.01
N ASP A 72 -13.58 12.00 -25.17
CA ASP A 72 -12.26 11.93 -25.80
C ASP A 72 -11.15 12.50 -24.91
N ALA A 73 -11.45 13.57 -24.15
CA ALA A 73 -10.52 14.11 -23.16
C ALA A 73 -10.23 13.10 -22.03
N GLY A 74 -11.25 12.36 -21.59
CA GLY A 74 -11.07 11.26 -20.63
C GLY A 74 -10.22 10.13 -21.19
N ARG A 75 -10.42 9.75 -22.46
CA ARG A 75 -9.63 8.70 -23.12
C ARG A 75 -8.14 9.09 -23.20
N ALA A 76 -7.84 10.33 -23.58
CA ALA A 76 -6.47 10.83 -23.62
C ALA A 76 -5.76 10.74 -22.25
N ILE A 77 -6.47 11.06 -21.16
CA ILE A 77 -5.93 10.91 -19.79
C ILE A 77 -5.67 9.44 -19.44
N LEU A 78 -6.54 8.52 -19.87
CA LEU A 78 -6.32 7.10 -19.66
C LEU A 78 -5.10 6.60 -20.43
N ASP A 79 -4.95 6.99 -21.70
CA ASP A 79 -3.81 6.60 -22.54
C ASP A 79 -2.49 7.11 -21.95
N GLU A 80 -2.47 8.36 -21.47
CA GLU A 80 -1.34 8.91 -20.73
C GLU A 80 -1.07 8.12 -19.45
N TRP A 81 -2.12 7.78 -18.69
CA TRP A 81 -1.97 7.04 -17.44
C TRP A 81 -1.41 5.63 -17.65
N TRP A 82 -1.84 4.92 -18.69
CA TRP A 82 -1.32 3.59 -19.04
C TRP A 82 0.15 3.61 -19.49
N SER A 83 0.61 4.74 -20.04
CA SER A 83 1.97 4.90 -20.55
C SER A 83 2.93 5.60 -19.57
N THR A 84 2.42 6.12 -18.44
CA THR A 84 3.21 6.86 -17.46
C THR A 84 3.57 5.99 -16.25
N PRO A 85 4.87 5.85 -15.90
CA PRO A 85 5.29 5.15 -14.70
C PRO A 85 4.78 5.82 -13.41
N VAL A 86 4.45 5.01 -12.41
CA VAL A 86 4.17 5.50 -11.06
C VAL A 86 5.49 5.87 -10.37
N THR A 87 5.73 7.17 -10.15
CA THR A 87 6.94 7.65 -9.46
C THR A 87 6.85 7.43 -7.95
N ARG A 88 7.99 7.15 -7.31
CA ARG A 88 8.13 7.01 -5.85
C ARG A 88 8.90 8.22 -5.31
N GLU A 89 8.23 9.36 -5.18
CA GLU A 89 8.91 10.66 -4.98
C GLU A 89 9.40 10.91 -3.55
N GLN A 90 9.03 10.08 -2.57
CA GLN A 90 9.62 9.98 -1.23
C GLN A 90 9.17 8.64 -0.63
N PRO A 91 9.98 7.96 0.22
CA PRO A 91 9.43 6.89 1.03
C PRO A 91 8.28 7.51 1.84
N GLU A 92 7.07 6.97 1.67
CA GLU A 92 5.95 7.29 2.55
C GLU A 92 6.42 7.15 4.00
N ARG A 93 5.84 7.93 4.93
CA ARG A 93 6.23 7.89 6.35
C ARG A 93 5.93 6.50 6.92
N ASP A 94 6.89 5.60 6.75
CA ASP A 94 6.80 4.23 7.20
C ASP A 94 6.86 4.23 8.73
N GLU A 95 5.72 3.90 9.34
CA GLU A 95 5.56 3.91 10.78
C GLU A 95 6.56 2.96 11.46
N LEU A 96 6.84 1.81 10.86
CA LEU A 96 7.77 0.83 11.42
C LEU A 96 9.21 1.38 11.40
N VAL A 97 9.64 1.98 10.29
CA VAL A 97 10.95 2.65 10.19
C VAL A 97 11.06 3.75 11.24
N MET A 98 10.05 4.60 11.37
CA MET A 98 10.01 5.68 12.36
C MET A 98 10.09 5.13 13.80
N LYS A 99 9.28 4.11 14.10
CA LYS A 99 9.23 3.46 15.42
C LYS A 99 10.58 2.87 15.81
N LEU A 100 11.26 2.16 14.90
CA LEU A 100 12.57 1.58 15.17
C LEU A 100 13.67 2.65 15.28
N ALA A 101 13.62 3.71 14.48
CA ALA A 101 14.57 4.82 14.58
C ALA A 101 14.46 5.55 15.93
N VAL A 102 13.24 5.83 16.40
CA VAL A 102 12.99 6.43 17.72
C VAL A 102 13.41 5.48 18.84
N ALA A 103 13.08 4.20 18.75
CA ALA A 103 13.49 3.19 19.72
C ALA A 103 15.03 3.07 19.84
N ALA A 104 15.76 3.17 18.73
CA ALA A 104 17.23 3.13 18.72
C ALA A 104 17.90 4.32 19.42
N ALA A 105 17.19 5.45 19.56
CA ALA A 105 17.65 6.62 20.28
C ALA A 105 17.37 6.55 21.80
N ASP A 106 16.49 5.65 22.26
CA ASP A 106 16.10 5.50 23.65
C ASP A 106 16.85 4.32 24.32
N PRO A 107 17.77 4.58 25.28
CA PRO A 107 18.51 3.53 25.98
C PRO A 107 17.66 2.58 26.84
N SER A 108 16.40 2.95 27.14
CA SER A 108 15.48 2.13 27.93
C SER A 108 14.75 1.07 27.11
N VAL A 109 14.79 1.18 25.77
CA VAL A 109 14.06 0.28 24.87
C VAL A 109 14.95 -0.86 24.40
N ASP A 110 14.47 -2.09 24.57
CA ASP A 110 15.08 -3.27 23.95
C ASP A 110 14.68 -3.35 22.46
N VAL A 111 15.51 -2.73 21.62
CA VAL A 111 15.32 -2.70 20.16
C VAL A 111 15.39 -4.11 19.56
N ALA A 112 16.19 -5.02 20.12
CA ALA A 112 16.29 -6.39 19.60
C ALA A 112 14.97 -7.14 19.83
N SER A 113 14.40 -7.05 21.03
CA SER A 113 13.07 -7.61 21.32
C SER A 113 11.98 -7.00 20.43
N LEU A 114 12.05 -5.69 20.17
CA LEU A 114 11.11 -5.01 19.28
C LEU A 114 11.17 -5.53 17.84
N ILE A 115 12.38 -5.71 17.29
CA ILE A 115 12.59 -6.31 15.96
C ILE A 115 12.08 -7.75 15.93
N GLN A 116 12.34 -8.53 16.98
CA GLN A 116 11.86 -9.91 17.10
C GLN A 116 10.33 -10.01 17.11
N MET A 117 9.67 -9.09 17.81
CA MET A 117 8.22 -9.02 17.86
C MET A 117 7.64 -8.67 16.50
N GLN A 118 8.16 -7.62 15.84
CA GLN A 118 7.73 -7.25 14.49
C GLN A 118 7.90 -8.43 13.53
N ARG A 119 9.08 -9.06 13.51
CA ARG A 119 9.37 -10.19 12.62
C ARG A 119 8.40 -11.36 12.77
N ARG A 120 7.93 -11.65 13.99
CA ARG A 120 6.91 -12.69 14.21
C ARG A 120 5.58 -12.29 13.58
N ALA A 121 5.18 -11.02 13.72
CA ALA A 121 3.97 -10.49 13.11
C ALA A 121 4.07 -10.53 11.57
N THR A 122 5.15 -10.01 10.98
CA THR A 122 5.39 -10.02 9.52
C THR A 122 5.32 -11.45 8.95
N ARG A 123 5.96 -12.42 9.62
CA ARG A 123 5.93 -13.83 9.21
C ARG A 123 4.54 -14.45 9.28
N ALA A 124 3.73 -14.07 10.26
CA ALA A 124 2.36 -14.58 10.37
C ALA A 124 1.52 -14.10 9.20
N VAL A 125 1.59 -12.80 8.88
CA VAL A 125 0.88 -12.21 7.74
C VAL A 125 1.39 -12.78 6.41
N LEU A 126 2.71 -12.95 6.26
CA LEU A 126 3.30 -13.53 5.05
C LEU A 126 2.77 -14.95 4.79
N ARG A 127 2.72 -15.81 5.81
CA ARG A 127 2.15 -17.17 5.66
C ARG A 127 0.68 -17.14 5.25
N GLU A 128 -0.08 -16.20 5.78
CA GLU A 128 -1.49 -16.03 5.42
C GLU A 128 -1.65 -15.62 3.96
N ALA A 129 -0.91 -14.58 3.54
CA ALA A 129 -0.94 -14.07 2.18
C ALA A 129 -0.47 -15.12 1.17
N THR A 130 0.61 -15.87 1.47
CA THR A 130 1.08 -16.98 0.63
C THR A 130 0.03 -18.07 0.50
N ARG A 131 -0.63 -18.46 1.60
CA ARG A 131 -1.70 -19.47 1.56
C ARG A 131 -2.88 -19.00 0.71
N MET A 132 -3.30 -17.74 0.86
CA MET A 132 -4.35 -17.15 0.04
C MET A 132 -3.96 -17.16 -1.44
N ASN A 133 -2.70 -16.84 -1.76
CA ASN A 133 -2.20 -16.80 -3.13
C ASN A 133 -2.16 -18.18 -3.78
N GLU A 134 -1.74 -19.19 -3.02
CA GLU A 134 -1.72 -20.59 -3.47
C GLU A 134 -3.14 -21.15 -3.68
N SER A 135 -4.13 -20.67 -2.93
CA SER A 135 -5.53 -21.07 -3.08
C SER A 135 -6.31 -20.30 -4.15
N ALA A 136 -5.73 -19.24 -4.73
CA ALA A 136 -6.42 -18.41 -5.72
C ALA A 136 -6.49 -19.12 -7.08
N ASP A 137 -7.66 -19.07 -7.70
CA ASP A 137 -7.90 -19.71 -9.01
C ASP A 137 -7.28 -18.92 -10.17
N ASP A 138 -7.10 -19.56 -11.32
CA ASP A 138 -6.54 -18.92 -12.52
C ASP A 138 -7.44 -17.80 -13.11
N GLY A 139 -8.72 -17.79 -12.74
CA GLY A 139 -9.65 -16.70 -13.06
C GLY A 139 -9.44 -15.42 -12.23
N GLU A 140 -8.62 -15.46 -11.17
CA GLU A 140 -8.45 -14.40 -10.19
C GLU A 140 -7.12 -13.65 -10.36
N LEU A 141 -6.69 -13.39 -11.59
CA LEU A 141 -5.38 -12.77 -11.89
C LEU A 141 -5.15 -11.46 -11.14
N ALA A 142 -6.17 -10.60 -11.03
CA ALA A 142 -6.06 -9.34 -10.29
C ALA A 142 -5.79 -9.57 -8.80
N TRP A 143 -6.46 -10.55 -8.19
CA TRP A 143 -6.22 -10.93 -6.79
C TRP A 143 -4.82 -11.49 -6.58
N LYS A 144 -4.37 -12.38 -7.47
CA LYS A 144 -3.00 -12.92 -7.46
C LYS A 144 -1.97 -11.81 -7.51
N LEU A 145 -2.11 -10.83 -8.42
CA LEU A 145 -1.20 -9.69 -8.50
C LEU A 145 -1.16 -8.86 -7.21
N ILE A 146 -2.32 -8.65 -6.57
CA ILE A 146 -2.41 -7.92 -5.29
C ILE A 146 -1.69 -8.70 -4.18
N LEU A 147 -1.97 -10.00 -4.06
CA LEU A 147 -1.35 -10.86 -3.06
C LEU A 147 0.15 -11.00 -3.27
N GLU A 148 0.61 -11.18 -4.50
CA GLU A 148 2.03 -11.25 -4.85
C GLU A 148 2.75 -9.95 -4.50
N SER A 149 2.18 -8.79 -4.82
CA SER A 149 2.74 -7.49 -4.42
C SER A 149 2.89 -7.41 -2.91
N HIS A 150 1.84 -7.79 -2.16
CA HIS A 150 1.87 -7.77 -0.70
C HIS A 150 2.89 -8.75 -0.11
N ILE A 151 3.01 -9.95 -0.68
CA ILE A 151 4.02 -10.94 -0.33
C ILE A 151 5.43 -10.35 -0.51
N PHE A 152 5.70 -9.71 -1.65
CA PHE A 152 7.00 -9.10 -1.91
C PHE A 152 7.33 -7.96 -0.95
N GLU A 153 6.33 -7.17 -0.54
CA GLU A 153 6.49 -6.12 0.49
C GLU A 153 6.86 -6.74 1.85
N LEU A 154 6.15 -7.77 2.28
CA LEU A 154 6.41 -8.48 3.55
C LEU A 154 7.77 -9.19 3.55
N GLU A 155 8.19 -9.72 2.41
CA GLU A 155 9.54 -10.26 2.22
C GLU A 155 10.61 -9.18 2.31
N ALA A 156 10.39 -8.02 1.68
CA ALA A 156 11.29 -6.89 1.76
C ALA A 156 11.42 -6.39 3.21
N GLU A 157 10.32 -6.26 3.93
CA GLU A 157 10.31 -5.95 5.37
C GLU A 157 11.12 -7.00 6.16
N SER A 158 10.85 -8.29 5.94
CA SER A 158 11.57 -9.37 6.62
C SER A 158 13.07 -9.34 6.35
N LYS A 159 13.49 -9.08 5.10
CA LYS A 159 14.90 -8.93 4.71
C LYS A 159 15.54 -7.73 5.42
N TRP A 160 14.82 -6.60 5.48
CA TRP A 160 15.30 -5.40 6.16
C TRP A 160 15.43 -5.60 7.68
N LEU A 161 14.43 -6.21 8.34
CA LEU A 161 14.49 -6.53 9.77
C LEU A 161 15.69 -7.43 10.11
N ASN A 162 15.99 -8.42 9.27
CA ASN A 162 17.17 -9.28 9.45
C ASN A 162 18.49 -8.50 9.28
N HIS A 163 18.54 -7.58 8.31
CA HIS A 163 19.70 -6.73 8.07
C HIS A 163 19.98 -5.82 9.28
N ILE A 164 18.95 -5.13 9.78
CA ILE A 164 19.11 -4.22 10.92
C ILE A 164 19.30 -4.96 12.24
N GLU A 165 18.80 -6.18 12.43
CA GLU A 165 19.10 -6.98 13.62
C GLU A 165 20.60 -7.30 13.68
N THR A 166 21.17 -7.76 12.56
CA THR A 166 22.60 -8.04 12.44
C THR A 166 23.44 -6.78 12.71
N GLY A 167 22.98 -5.63 12.21
CA GLY A 167 23.61 -4.32 12.44
C GLY A 167 23.41 -3.77 13.86
N ALA A 168 22.24 -3.94 14.45
CA ALA A 168 21.88 -3.45 15.79
C ALA A 168 22.63 -4.22 16.87
N ILE A 169 22.76 -5.54 16.73
CA ILE A 169 23.64 -6.37 17.57
C ILE A 169 25.07 -5.82 17.48
N SER A 170 25.54 -5.51 16.27
CA SER A 170 26.88 -4.94 16.05
C SER A 170 27.06 -3.55 16.70
N GLN A 171 26.05 -2.69 16.68
CA GLN A 171 26.11 -1.36 17.32
C GLN A 171 25.95 -1.41 18.84
N ALA A 172 25.09 -2.29 19.36
CA ALA A 172 24.93 -2.53 20.79
C ALA A 172 26.22 -3.08 21.40
N SER A 173 26.88 -4.03 20.73
CA SER A 173 28.21 -4.51 21.11
C SER A 173 29.24 -3.37 21.13
N ARG A 174 29.29 -2.53 20.08
CA ARG A 174 30.21 -1.36 20.05
C ARG A 174 29.93 -0.34 21.16
N ARG A 175 28.65 -0.08 21.49
CA ARG A 175 28.28 0.82 22.60
C ARG A 175 28.67 0.22 23.96
N ALA A 176 28.48 -1.09 24.15
CA ALA A 176 28.89 -1.80 25.35
C ALA A 176 30.42 -1.82 25.52
N ASP A 177 31.16 -2.10 24.44
CA ASP A 177 32.63 -2.07 24.42
C ASP A 177 33.16 -0.66 24.70
N PHE A 178 32.54 0.37 24.12
CA PHE A 178 32.89 1.76 24.39
C PHE A 178 32.62 2.15 25.86
N ALA A 179 31.47 1.78 26.42
CA ALA A 179 31.14 2.02 27.83
C ALA A 179 32.07 1.26 28.79
N ALA A 180 32.45 0.02 28.45
CA ALA A 180 33.40 -0.79 29.20
C ALA A 180 34.83 -0.21 29.15
N SER A 181 35.26 0.31 27.99
CA SER A 181 36.56 0.98 27.82
C SER A 181 36.69 2.23 28.70
N LYS A 182 35.58 2.94 28.92
CA LYS A 182 35.49 4.15 29.76
C LYS A 182 35.49 3.85 31.26
N ARG A 183 35.18 2.61 31.66
CA ARG A 183 35.15 2.13 33.06
C ARG A 183 36.45 1.48 33.52
N ARG A 184 37.44 1.27 32.65
CA ARG A 184 38.73 0.72 33.03
C ARG A 184 39.53 1.79 33.79
N PRO A 185 39.88 1.61 35.07
CA PRO A 185 40.63 2.62 35.80
C PRO A 185 42.01 2.77 35.17
N ARG A 186 42.49 4.01 35.03
CA ARG A 186 43.90 4.29 34.74
C ARG A 186 44.71 3.51 35.76
N ARG A 187 45.53 2.56 35.31
CA ARG A 187 46.53 1.92 36.17
C ARG A 187 47.41 3.05 36.69
N ASP A 188 47.27 3.37 37.98
CA ASP A 188 48.23 4.21 38.68
C ASP A 188 49.57 3.46 38.66
N THR A 189 50.45 3.92 37.78
CA THR A 189 51.88 3.62 37.85
C THR A 189 52.46 4.51 38.95
N ALA A 190 52.76 3.90 40.10
CA ALA A 190 53.72 4.36 41.07
C ALA A 190 54.55 3.16 41.53
#